data_AF-F0XIF9-F1
#
_entry.id   AF-F0XIF9-F1
#
_cell.length_a   1.000
_cell.length_b   1.000
_cell.length_c   1.000
_cell.angle_alpha   90.00
_cell.angle_beta   90.00
_cell.angle_gamma   90.00
#
_symmetry.space_group_name_H-M   'P 1'
#
loop_
_entity.id
_entity.type
_entity.pdbx_description
1 polymer ?
#
loop_
_entity_poly.entity_id
_entity_poly.type
_entity_poly.pdbx_seq_one_letter_code
_entity_poly.pdbx_strand_id
1 'polypeptide(L)'
;MVARTFTNAALSAGKAVGLGAPPSSSSIRSLRQDSFAAVPCLRCQWRALSVSQSRRDTKATPTSQSEPKAPALELASASSPSPLVNVPRSYGERPKEFTPTPLSRPIGMPLPPLAGENSGIDFRTLRQRRDDFVDYEKHLVRRQELKNKIIKPYFRDWTNLQFHKGKTFIAPPRLFRADLSLYFPNIMGERLLSADKSVTSELADTTPILQQSAASVVAMFSSLWAENQVRSFVSPEANPALAELINTHPKNAAGGGSANRCS
;
A
#
# COMPACT_ATOMS: atom_id res chain seq x y z
N MET A 1 -40.06 -32.59 8.18
CA MET A 1 -41.47 -32.42 7.79
C MET A 1 -41.65 -30.98 7.33
N VAL A 2 -42.36 -30.78 6.22
CA VAL A 2 -42.55 -29.54 5.41
C VAL A 2 -41.45 -29.26 4.38
N ALA A 3 -41.65 -29.88 3.22
CA ALA A 3 -41.07 -29.54 1.93
C ALA A 3 -42.00 -28.54 1.20
N ARG A 4 -41.45 -27.60 0.42
CA ARG A 4 -42.21 -26.85 -0.59
C ARG A 4 -41.41 -26.78 -1.89
N THR A 5 -41.93 -27.50 -2.86
CA THR A 5 -41.57 -27.56 -4.27
C THR A 5 -42.04 -26.30 -5.01
N PHE A 6 -41.22 -25.78 -5.92
CA PHE A 6 -41.65 -24.80 -6.91
C PHE A 6 -41.75 -25.47 -8.28
N THR A 7 -42.96 -25.44 -8.84
CA THR A 7 -43.29 -25.89 -10.20
C THR A 7 -43.14 -24.76 -11.21
N ASN A 8 -42.60 -25.11 -12.38
CA ASN A 8 -42.51 -24.28 -13.58
C ASN A 8 -43.89 -24.00 -14.20
N ALA A 9 -44.04 -22.82 -14.80
CA ALA A 9 -45.06 -22.54 -15.80
C ALA A 9 -44.43 -21.73 -16.95
N ALA A 10 -44.73 -22.15 -18.17
CA ALA A 10 -44.17 -21.65 -19.41
C ALA A 10 -45.23 -20.93 -20.27
N LEU A 11 -44.72 -20.29 -21.33
CA LEU A 11 -45.37 -19.75 -22.55
C LEU A 11 -46.10 -18.40 -22.48
N SER A 12 -45.66 -17.45 -23.32
CA SER A 12 -46.33 -17.14 -24.61
C SER A 12 -45.54 -16.11 -25.42
N ALA A 13 -45.62 -16.24 -26.75
CA ALA A 13 -44.87 -15.52 -27.78
C ALA A 13 -45.49 -14.17 -28.20
N GLY A 14 -44.66 -13.31 -28.80
CA GLY A 14 -45.08 -12.09 -29.51
C GLY A 14 -44.03 -11.59 -30.53
N LYS A 15 -44.44 -11.57 -31.81
CA LYS A 15 -43.84 -10.99 -33.05
C LYS A 15 -43.64 -9.45 -32.91
N ALA A 16 -42.89 -8.66 -33.70
CA ALA A 16 -42.24 -8.74 -35.01
C ALA A 16 -41.37 -7.46 -35.27
N VAL A 17 -40.72 -7.43 -36.46
CA VAL A 17 -40.21 -6.25 -37.23
C VAL A 17 -38.85 -5.72 -36.75
N GLY A 18 -37.78 -5.56 -37.54
CA GLY A 18 -37.58 -5.39 -38.99
C GLY A 18 -36.64 -4.18 -39.21
N LEU A 19 -35.89 -4.14 -40.33
CA LEU A 19 -34.89 -3.13 -40.76
C LEU A 19 -33.45 -3.47 -40.31
N GLY A 20 -32.44 -3.62 -41.16
CA GLY A 20 -32.29 -3.35 -42.59
C GLY A 20 -30.80 -3.05 -42.81
N ALA A 21 -30.06 -3.99 -43.40
CA ALA A 21 -28.65 -3.83 -43.77
C ALA A 21 -28.55 -3.55 -45.29
N PRO A 22 -27.70 -2.62 -45.75
CA PRO A 22 -27.33 -2.55 -47.16
C PRO A 22 -25.91 -3.10 -47.45
N PRO A 23 -25.67 -3.60 -48.68
CA PRO A 23 -24.49 -4.33 -49.09
C PRO A 23 -23.41 -3.48 -49.80
N SER A 24 -22.33 -4.19 -50.13
CA SER A 24 -21.08 -3.81 -50.79
C SER A 24 -21.18 -3.28 -52.24
N SER A 25 -20.12 -2.52 -52.57
CA SER A 25 -19.39 -2.39 -53.86
C SER A 25 -20.04 -1.73 -55.08
N SER A 26 -19.41 -0.66 -55.56
CA SER A 26 -18.89 -0.56 -56.95
C SER A 26 -17.99 0.67 -57.13
N SER A 27 -16.91 0.48 -57.88
CA SER A 27 -15.97 1.53 -58.32
C SER A 27 -16.53 2.36 -59.47
N ILE A 28 -16.00 3.57 -59.68
CA ILE A 28 -15.58 4.13 -60.99
C ILE A 28 -14.66 5.34 -60.77
N ARG A 29 -13.69 5.49 -61.68
CA ARG A 29 -12.57 6.44 -61.75
C ARG A 29 -12.96 7.87 -62.19
N SER A 30 -11.98 8.76 -61.94
CA SER A 30 -11.62 9.98 -62.70
C SER A 30 -12.38 11.26 -62.30
N LEU A 31 -11.80 12.47 -62.19
CA LEU A 31 -10.61 13.09 -62.77
C LEU A 31 -10.27 14.39 -61.99
N ARG A 32 -9.03 14.86 -62.19
CA ARG A 32 -8.52 16.25 -62.13
C ARG A 32 -8.11 16.90 -60.79
N GLN A 33 -6.84 17.32 -60.85
CA GLN A 33 -6.16 18.39 -60.13
C GLN A 33 -7.04 19.61 -59.87
N ASP A 34 -6.96 20.12 -58.65
CA ASP A 34 -6.87 21.56 -58.41
C ASP A 34 -5.99 21.84 -57.19
N SER A 35 -5.11 22.81 -57.41
CA SER A 35 -4.11 23.30 -56.47
C SER A 35 -4.79 24.12 -55.38
N PHE A 36 -4.86 23.58 -54.17
CA PHE A 36 -5.23 24.35 -52.98
C PHE A 36 -4.00 24.55 -52.09
N ALA A 37 -3.57 25.81 -52.01
CA ALA A 37 -2.55 26.26 -51.07
C ALA A 37 -2.96 25.85 -49.65
N ALA A 38 -2.17 24.98 -49.03
CA ALA A 38 -2.40 24.54 -47.66
C ALA A 38 -2.06 25.68 -46.69
N VAL A 39 -3.09 26.31 -46.12
CA VAL A 39 -2.95 27.10 -44.89
C VAL A 39 -2.67 26.11 -43.76
N PRO A 40 -1.50 26.17 -43.10
CA PRO A 40 -1.19 25.22 -42.04
C PRO A 40 -2.10 25.45 -40.82
N CYS A 41 -2.57 24.37 -40.20
CA CYS A 41 -3.39 24.45 -39.00
C CYS A 41 -2.61 25.09 -37.84
N LEU A 42 -3.30 25.91 -37.02
CA LEU A 42 -2.73 26.57 -35.85
C LEU A 42 -2.12 25.59 -34.81
N ARG A 43 -2.43 24.28 -34.90
CA ARG A 43 -1.80 23.23 -34.07
C ARG A 43 -0.41 22.80 -34.55
N CYS A 44 -0.05 23.01 -35.82
CA CYS A 44 1.25 22.62 -36.37
C CYS A 44 2.34 23.70 -36.19
N GLN A 45 1.96 24.98 -36.03
CA GLN A 45 2.92 26.06 -35.74
C GLN A 45 3.64 25.89 -34.39
N TRP A 46 3.00 25.23 -33.41
CA TRP A 46 3.55 25.04 -32.06
C TRP A 46 4.54 23.86 -31.92
N ARG A 47 4.88 23.16 -33.00
CA ARG A 47 5.95 22.14 -32.98
C ARG A 47 7.28 22.60 -33.58
N ALA A 48 7.37 23.85 -34.04
CA ALA A 48 8.58 24.38 -34.71
C ALA A 48 9.51 25.23 -33.81
N LEU A 49 9.35 25.18 -32.49
CA LEU A 49 10.24 25.79 -31.50
C LEU A 49 10.33 24.74 -30.36
N SER A 50 11.41 24.00 -30.10
CA SER A 50 12.82 24.38 -30.05
C SER A 50 13.70 23.15 -30.28
N VAL A 51 14.45 23.10 -31.38
CA VAL A 51 15.63 22.24 -31.49
C VAL A 51 16.79 23.05 -30.95
N SER A 52 17.04 22.96 -29.64
CA SER A 52 18.31 23.40 -29.06
C SER A 52 19.41 22.49 -29.59
N GLN A 53 20.24 23.04 -30.48
CA GLN A 53 21.49 22.40 -30.86
C GLN A 53 22.33 22.18 -29.60
N SER A 54 22.66 20.92 -29.32
CA SER A 54 23.63 20.54 -28.31
C SER A 54 24.98 21.17 -28.68
N ARG A 55 25.34 22.27 -28.02
CA ARG A 55 26.75 22.70 -27.98
C ARG A 55 27.49 21.65 -27.19
N ARG A 56 28.46 21.02 -27.84
CA ARG A 56 29.49 20.21 -27.19
C ARG A 56 30.35 21.18 -26.37
N ASP A 57 30.06 21.28 -25.08
CA ASP A 57 30.96 21.95 -24.16
C ASP A 57 32.20 21.08 -23.97
N THR A 58 33.35 21.72 -24.22
CA THR A 58 34.67 21.17 -23.96
C THR A 58 34.83 20.95 -22.46
N LYS A 59 35.22 19.73 -22.11
CA LYS A 59 35.56 19.30 -20.75
C LYS A 59 36.69 20.17 -20.20
N ALA A 60 36.37 21.08 -19.30
CA ALA A 60 37.31 21.68 -18.36
C ALA A 60 37.24 20.91 -17.04
N THR A 61 38.35 20.32 -16.64
CA THR A 61 38.56 19.63 -15.36
C THR A 61 38.64 20.66 -14.22
N PRO A 62 37.82 20.58 -13.16
CA PRO A 62 38.13 21.23 -11.91
C PRO A 62 38.85 20.26 -10.96
N THR A 63 40.03 20.72 -10.57
CA THR A 63 40.96 20.19 -9.58
C THR A 63 40.30 19.84 -8.24
N SER A 64 40.74 18.72 -7.70
CA SER A 64 40.57 18.25 -6.33
C SER A 64 40.88 19.33 -5.29
N GLN A 65 39.88 19.72 -4.49
CA GLN A 65 40.11 20.33 -3.19
C GLN A 65 39.28 19.59 -2.13
N SER A 66 40.03 18.94 -1.25
CA SER A 66 39.61 18.25 -0.04
C SER A 66 39.43 19.26 1.09
N GLU A 67 38.29 19.24 1.77
CA GLU A 67 38.09 19.91 3.06
C GLU A 67 37.15 19.09 3.97
N PRO A 68 37.18 19.29 5.31
CA PRO A 68 37.44 18.21 6.25
C PRO A 68 36.17 17.65 6.88
N LYS A 69 36.30 16.40 7.31
CA LYS A 69 35.27 15.59 7.98
C LYS A 69 35.07 16.11 9.41
N ALA A 70 33.98 16.83 9.66
CA ALA A 70 33.50 17.08 11.01
C ALA A 70 32.72 15.86 11.55
N PRO A 71 32.85 15.53 12.85
CA PRO A 71 32.48 14.24 13.40
C PRO A 71 30.97 14.07 13.53
N ALA A 72 30.45 12.97 12.96
CA ALA A 72 29.11 12.50 13.24
C ALA A 72 29.03 12.03 14.69
N LEU A 73 28.08 12.59 15.44
CA LEU A 73 27.67 12.09 16.75
C LEU A 73 27.17 10.65 16.60
N GLU A 74 27.96 9.71 17.12
CA GLU A 74 27.58 8.30 17.19
C GLU A 74 26.47 8.13 18.22
N LEU A 75 25.22 8.06 17.74
CA LEU A 75 24.17 7.39 18.48
C LEU A 75 24.45 5.89 18.38
N ALA A 76 24.98 5.31 19.45
CA ALA A 76 25.34 3.91 19.58
C ALA A 76 24.17 2.99 19.20
N SER A 77 24.15 2.54 17.94
CA SER A 77 23.33 1.42 17.51
C SER A 77 24.09 0.15 17.87
N ALA A 78 23.80 -0.37 19.06
CA ALA A 78 24.28 -1.68 19.49
C ALA A 78 23.99 -2.71 18.39
N SER A 79 25.06 -3.20 17.78
CA SER A 79 25.12 -3.96 16.55
C SER A 79 24.75 -5.41 16.76
N SER A 80 23.47 -5.71 17.03
CA SER A 80 22.95 -7.04 16.71
C SER A 80 22.66 -7.10 15.20
N PRO A 81 23.10 -8.13 14.47
CA PRO A 81 22.80 -8.24 13.04
C PRO A 81 21.28 -8.25 12.85
N SER A 82 20.77 -7.32 12.06
CA SER A 82 19.34 -7.26 11.75
C SER A 82 18.91 -8.60 11.14
N PRO A 83 17.86 -9.26 11.65
CA PRO A 83 17.43 -10.60 11.19
C PRO A 83 17.01 -10.63 9.70
N LEU A 84 16.86 -9.45 9.08
CA LEU A 84 16.53 -9.27 7.67
C LEU A 84 17.76 -9.17 6.75
N VAL A 85 18.99 -9.31 7.25
CA VAL A 85 20.22 -9.21 6.45
C VAL A 85 20.28 -10.32 5.40
N ASN A 86 19.94 -11.54 5.79
CA ASN A 86 20.06 -12.73 4.95
C ASN A 86 18.92 -12.90 3.93
N VAL A 87 17.93 -12.01 3.96
CA VAL A 87 16.74 -12.12 3.10
C VAL A 87 17.15 -11.86 1.65
N PRO A 88 16.78 -12.74 0.71
CA PRO A 88 17.09 -12.55 -0.70
C PRO A 88 16.59 -11.19 -1.19
N ARG A 89 17.55 -10.37 -1.66
CA ARG A 89 17.31 -9.04 -2.19
C ARG A 89 17.19 -9.10 -3.71
N SER A 90 16.61 -8.06 -4.29
CA SER A 90 16.48 -7.93 -5.74
C SER A 90 17.80 -7.68 -6.45
N TYR A 91 18.77 -7.11 -5.74
CA TYR A 91 20.10 -6.79 -6.20
C TYR A 91 21.13 -7.63 -5.44
N GLY A 92 22.23 -7.98 -6.11
CA GLY A 92 23.27 -8.85 -5.55
C GLY A 92 23.07 -10.32 -5.87
N GLU A 93 23.83 -11.17 -5.19
CA GLU A 93 23.80 -12.63 -5.39
C GLU A 93 22.48 -13.22 -4.89
N ARG A 94 21.88 -14.08 -5.73
CA ARG A 94 20.62 -14.75 -5.39
C ARG A 94 20.94 -16.10 -4.77
N PRO A 95 20.63 -16.32 -3.47
CA PRO A 95 20.82 -17.62 -2.87
C PRO A 95 19.85 -18.64 -3.50
N LYS A 96 20.33 -19.87 -3.74
CA LYS A 96 19.49 -20.99 -4.23
C LYS A 96 18.58 -21.55 -3.15
N GLU A 97 18.97 -21.41 -1.89
CA GLU A 97 18.25 -21.85 -0.72
C GLU A 97 18.39 -20.78 0.36
N PHE A 98 17.29 -20.46 1.06
CA PHE A 98 17.26 -19.41 2.08
C PHE A 98 16.53 -19.94 3.31
N THR A 99 17.21 -20.05 4.45
CA THR A 99 16.58 -20.44 5.71
C THR A 99 16.25 -19.19 6.55
N PRO A 100 14.97 -18.94 6.88
CA PRO A 100 14.57 -17.76 7.64
C PRO A 100 15.13 -17.84 9.07
N THR A 101 15.80 -16.77 9.47
CA THR A 101 16.36 -16.64 10.82
C THR A 101 15.25 -16.20 11.80
N PRO A 102 15.22 -16.70 13.05
CA PRO A 102 14.32 -16.18 14.06
C PRO A 102 14.64 -14.72 14.40
N LEU A 103 13.59 -13.93 14.64
CA LEU A 103 13.75 -12.56 15.10
C LEU A 103 14.39 -12.52 16.50
N SER A 104 15.39 -11.66 16.67
CA SER A 104 16.04 -11.42 17.98
C SER A 104 15.15 -10.64 18.94
N ARG A 105 14.34 -9.71 18.41
CA ARG A 105 13.42 -8.83 19.15
C ARG A 105 11.99 -9.05 18.65
N PRO A 106 10.96 -8.90 19.52
CA PRO A 106 9.58 -8.80 19.05
C PRO A 106 9.40 -7.70 18.00
N ILE A 107 8.33 -7.82 17.21
CA ILE A 107 7.97 -6.86 16.17
C ILE A 107 7.15 -5.73 16.81
N GLY A 108 7.40 -4.49 16.39
CA GLY A 108 6.62 -3.32 16.79
C GLY A 108 7.45 -2.05 16.94
N MET A 109 6.82 -1.01 17.45
CA MET A 109 7.39 0.30 17.71
C MET A 109 7.96 0.36 19.14
N PRO A 110 9.15 0.96 19.35
CA PRO A 110 9.71 1.12 20.70
C PRO A 110 8.95 2.15 21.55
N LEU A 111 8.39 3.18 20.90
CA LEU A 111 7.62 4.23 21.55
C LEU A 111 6.12 3.92 21.42
N PRO A 112 5.30 4.33 22.41
CA PRO A 112 3.85 4.21 22.31
C PRO A 112 3.34 5.05 21.14
N PRO A 113 2.46 4.50 20.27
CA PRO A 113 1.87 5.24 19.17
C PRO A 113 0.93 6.32 19.69
N LEU A 114 0.83 7.41 18.95
CA LEU A 114 -0.17 8.46 19.17
C LEU A 114 -1.28 8.38 18.10
N ALA A 115 -2.48 8.85 18.47
CA ALA A 115 -3.56 9.03 17.51
C ALA A 115 -3.15 10.08 16.45
N GLY A 116 -3.55 9.87 15.19
CA GLY A 116 -3.17 10.70 14.05
C GLY A 116 -1.78 10.42 13.44
N GLU A 117 -0.94 9.60 14.08
CA GLU A 117 0.31 9.12 13.48
C GLU A 117 0.02 8.21 12.27
N ASN A 118 0.87 8.26 11.24
CA ASN A 118 0.72 7.49 9.99
C ASN A 118 -0.60 7.75 9.22
N SER A 119 -1.28 8.87 9.48
CA SER A 119 -2.52 9.25 8.78
C SER A 119 -2.36 9.47 7.28
N GLY A 120 -1.15 9.78 6.81
CA GLY A 120 -0.90 10.10 5.41
C GLY A 120 -1.52 11.43 4.96
N ILE A 121 -2.15 12.16 5.88
CA ILE A 121 -2.72 13.49 5.65
C ILE A 121 -1.61 14.52 5.77
N ASP A 122 -1.40 15.28 4.70
CA ASP A 122 -0.43 16.35 4.69
C ASP A 122 -1.04 17.64 5.25
N PHE A 123 -0.71 17.96 6.50
CA PHE A 123 -1.17 19.16 7.22
C PHE A 123 -0.54 20.47 6.71
N ARG A 124 0.36 20.42 5.72
CA ARG A 124 0.98 21.63 5.14
C ARG A 124 -0.06 22.51 4.46
N THR A 125 0.09 23.82 4.64
CA THR A 125 -0.76 24.81 3.97
C THR A 125 -0.48 24.86 2.45
N LEU A 126 -1.44 25.36 1.66
CA LEU A 126 -1.25 25.52 0.20
C LEU A 126 -0.04 26.37 -0.16
N ARG A 127 0.25 27.39 0.65
CA ARG A 127 1.44 28.23 0.49
C ARG A 127 2.73 27.44 0.70
N GLN A 128 2.82 26.68 1.81
CA GLN A 128 3.97 25.82 2.06
C GLN A 128 4.17 24.78 0.96
N ARG A 129 3.08 24.15 0.49
CA ARG A 129 3.15 23.22 -0.65
C ARG A 129 3.69 23.90 -1.91
N ARG A 130 3.26 25.14 -2.20
CA ARG A 130 3.77 25.93 -3.33
C ARG A 130 5.27 26.21 -3.19
N ASP A 131 5.69 26.63 -2.01
CA ASP A 131 7.08 26.98 -1.75
C ASP A 131 7.98 25.72 -1.82
N ASP A 132 7.49 24.56 -1.33
CA ASP A 132 8.15 23.26 -1.47
C ASP A 132 8.39 22.83 -2.94
N PHE A 133 7.58 23.30 -3.89
CA PHE A 133 7.81 23.01 -5.31
C PHE A 133 9.02 23.75 -5.89
N VAL A 134 9.49 24.81 -5.24
CA VAL A 134 10.63 25.61 -5.70
C VAL A 134 11.91 25.24 -4.94
N ASP A 135 11.78 24.67 -3.74
CA ASP A 135 12.90 24.31 -2.87
C ASP A 135 13.75 23.14 -3.43
N TYR A 136 14.96 23.47 -3.90
CA TYR A 136 15.88 22.50 -4.50
C TYR A 136 16.31 21.37 -3.54
N GLU A 137 16.60 21.70 -2.28
CA GLU A 137 17.04 20.71 -1.28
C GLU A 137 15.95 19.66 -1.02
N LYS A 138 14.68 20.09 -0.91
CA LYS A 138 13.53 19.20 -0.74
C LYS A 138 13.37 18.27 -1.93
N HIS A 139 13.64 18.74 -3.15
CA HIS A 139 13.62 17.88 -4.35
C HIS A 139 14.72 16.82 -4.33
N LEU A 140 15.92 17.12 -3.81
CA LEU A 140 16.98 16.13 -3.67
C LEU A 140 16.57 15.02 -2.68
N VAL A 141 16.04 15.39 -1.51
CA VAL A 141 15.55 14.44 -0.51
C VAL A 141 14.43 13.57 -1.09
N ARG A 142 13.41 14.21 -1.70
CA ARG A 142 12.29 13.50 -2.34
C ARG A 142 12.76 12.56 -3.45
N ARG A 143 13.75 12.96 -4.24
CA ARG A 143 14.34 12.09 -5.28
C ARG A 143 15.02 10.87 -4.67
N GLN A 144 15.76 11.04 -3.58
CA GLN A 144 16.38 9.92 -2.87
C GLN A 144 15.32 8.95 -2.33
N GLU A 145 14.25 9.46 -1.71
CA GLU A 145 13.13 8.65 -1.25
C GLU A 145 12.45 7.87 -2.38
N LEU A 146 12.15 8.55 -3.51
CA LEU A 146 11.53 7.92 -4.67
C LEU A 146 12.45 6.88 -5.30
N LYS A 147 13.76 7.16 -5.41
CA LYS A 147 14.76 6.19 -5.86
C LYS A 147 14.75 4.95 -4.96
N ASN A 148 14.72 5.12 -3.64
CA ASN A 148 14.65 4.01 -2.69
C ASN A 148 13.36 3.20 -2.82
N LYS A 149 12.23 3.85 -3.14
CA LYS A 149 10.94 3.17 -3.38
C LYS A 149 10.94 2.39 -4.70
N ILE A 150 11.45 2.99 -5.78
CA ILE A 150 11.54 2.35 -7.11
C ILE A 150 12.45 1.12 -7.08
N ILE A 151 13.56 1.18 -6.33
CA ILE A 151 14.51 0.07 -6.21
C ILE A 151 13.85 -1.16 -5.57
N LYS A 152 12.80 -1.01 -4.75
CA LYS A 152 12.06 -2.14 -4.17
C LYS A 152 11.17 -2.74 -5.26
N PRO A 153 11.54 -3.88 -5.88
CA PRO A 153 10.72 -4.44 -6.93
C PRO A 153 9.51 -5.10 -6.29
N TYR A 154 8.34 -4.80 -6.83
CA TYR A 154 7.08 -5.45 -6.51
C TYR A 154 7.20 -6.99 -6.54
N PHE A 155 7.94 -7.54 -7.51
CA PHE A 155 8.14 -8.98 -7.67
C PHE A 155 9.05 -9.63 -6.63
N ARG A 156 9.73 -8.85 -5.77
CA ARG A 156 10.60 -9.43 -4.72
C ARG A 156 9.83 -10.37 -3.81
N ASP A 157 8.66 -9.93 -3.34
CA ASP A 157 7.89 -10.71 -2.37
C ASP A 157 7.32 -11.97 -3.04
N TRP A 158 6.96 -11.88 -4.33
CA TRP A 158 6.55 -13.04 -5.14
C TRP A 158 7.67 -14.04 -5.37
N THR A 159 8.85 -13.58 -5.81
CA THR A 159 10.03 -14.44 -5.98
C THR A 159 10.42 -15.09 -4.66
N ASN A 160 10.28 -14.37 -3.54
CA ASN A 160 10.61 -14.90 -2.22
C ASN A 160 9.61 -15.96 -1.72
N LEU A 161 8.42 -16.11 -2.33
CA LEU A 161 7.49 -17.21 -2.01
C LEU A 161 8.09 -18.60 -2.25
N GLN A 162 9.06 -18.71 -3.17
CA GLN A 162 9.75 -19.96 -3.45
C GLN A 162 10.54 -20.48 -2.23
N PHE A 163 10.93 -19.59 -1.32
CA PHE A 163 11.69 -19.93 -0.12
C PHE A 163 10.76 -20.00 1.08
N HIS A 164 10.76 -21.13 1.81
CA HIS A 164 10.01 -21.33 3.06
C HIS A 164 8.56 -20.83 3.03
N LYS A 165 7.84 -21.06 1.93
CA LYS A 165 6.44 -20.64 1.74
C LYS A 165 6.26 -19.11 1.90
N GLY A 166 7.27 -18.32 1.55
CA GLY A 166 7.27 -16.86 1.66
C GLY A 166 7.66 -16.29 3.01
N LYS A 167 8.04 -17.13 3.98
CA LYS A 167 8.45 -16.65 5.30
C LYS A 167 9.83 -16.00 5.21
N THR A 168 9.88 -14.73 5.56
CA THR A 168 11.12 -13.95 5.61
C THR A 168 11.85 -14.12 6.94
N PHE A 169 11.11 -14.32 8.02
CA PHE A 169 11.62 -14.52 9.36
C PHE A 169 10.74 -15.51 10.13
N ILE A 170 11.29 -16.09 11.20
CA ILE A 170 10.52 -16.90 12.14
C ILE A 170 10.26 -16.05 13.39
N ALA A 171 9.06 -16.17 13.96
CA ALA A 171 8.75 -15.51 15.23
C ALA A 171 9.69 -15.99 16.34
N PRO A 172 10.02 -15.14 17.33
CA PRO A 172 10.82 -15.59 18.47
C PRO A 172 10.13 -16.78 19.16
N PRO A 173 10.85 -17.87 19.48
CA PRO A 173 10.27 -19.02 20.18
C PRO A 173 9.95 -18.73 21.65
N ARG A 174 10.45 -17.60 22.18
CA ARG A 174 10.23 -17.18 23.55
C ARG A 174 8.88 -16.46 23.66
N LEU A 175 8.18 -16.69 24.76
CA LEU A 175 6.96 -15.97 25.10
C LEU A 175 7.27 -14.47 25.26
N PHE A 176 6.35 -13.62 24.80
CA PHE A 176 6.47 -12.18 24.95
C PHE A 176 6.23 -11.80 26.42
N ARG A 177 7.22 -11.18 27.05
CA ARG A 177 7.05 -10.51 28.35
C ARG A 177 6.52 -9.09 28.08
N ALA A 178 5.60 -8.60 28.92
CA ALA A 178 5.03 -7.27 28.77
C ALA A 178 6.12 -6.18 28.69
N ASP A 179 7.12 -6.25 29.58
CA ASP A 179 8.22 -5.28 29.69
C ASP A 179 9.11 -5.18 28.43
N LEU A 180 9.16 -6.26 27.62
CA LEU A 180 9.98 -6.35 26.41
C LEU A 180 9.14 -6.33 25.13
N SER A 181 7.82 -6.34 25.26
CA SER A 181 6.90 -6.27 24.14
C SER A 181 6.93 -4.85 23.56
N LEU A 182 6.74 -4.77 22.25
CA LEU A 182 6.72 -3.49 21.55
C LEU A 182 5.29 -3.10 21.25
N TYR A 183 5.11 -1.80 21.01
CA TYR A 183 3.80 -1.27 20.70
C TYR A 183 3.39 -1.61 19.26
N PHE A 184 2.11 -1.91 19.10
CA PHE A 184 1.51 -2.04 17.78
C PHE A 184 1.45 -0.64 17.12
N PRO A 185 1.82 -0.47 15.84
CA PRO A 185 1.81 0.84 15.19
C PRO A 185 0.39 1.39 15.02
N ASN A 186 0.22 2.73 15.05
CA ASN A 186 -1.04 3.34 14.67
C ASN A 186 -1.31 3.10 13.18
N ILE A 187 -2.52 2.67 12.88
CA ILE A 187 -3.04 2.52 11.52
C ILE A 187 -4.33 3.32 11.46
N MET A 188 -4.46 4.12 10.43
CA MET A 188 -5.63 4.92 10.18
C MET A 188 -6.37 4.36 8.97
N GLY A 189 -7.70 4.28 9.05
CA GLY A 189 -8.50 3.77 7.95
C GLY A 189 -9.98 4.00 8.14
N GLU A 190 -10.73 3.72 7.08
CA GLU A 190 -12.18 3.82 7.08
C GLU A 190 -12.77 2.66 7.90
N ARG A 191 -13.65 2.98 8.85
CA ARG A 191 -14.34 1.94 9.63
C ARG A 191 -15.53 1.40 8.84
N LEU A 192 -15.58 0.08 8.67
CA LEU A 192 -16.69 -0.60 7.98
C LEU A 192 -17.98 -0.64 8.83
N LEU A 193 -17.84 -0.68 10.16
CA LEU A 193 -18.95 -0.68 11.12
C LEU A 193 -19.17 0.73 11.68
N SER A 194 -19.68 1.65 10.86
CA SER A 194 -20.12 2.95 11.34
C SER A 194 -21.50 2.82 12.00
N ALA A 195 -21.66 3.39 13.20
CA ALA A 195 -22.95 3.40 13.91
C ALA A 195 -24.01 4.15 13.09
N ASP A 196 -23.61 5.20 12.38
CA ASP A 196 -24.48 6.02 11.56
C ASP A 196 -24.14 5.83 10.06
N LYS A 197 -25.08 5.24 9.31
CA LYS A 197 -24.97 5.04 7.86
C LYS A 197 -24.98 6.36 7.06
N SER A 198 -25.33 7.46 7.70
CA SER A 198 -25.42 8.80 7.12
C SER A 198 -24.11 9.59 7.17
N VAL A 199 -23.18 9.21 8.05
CA VAL A 199 -21.86 9.85 8.12
C VAL A 199 -20.94 9.16 7.11
N THR A 200 -20.52 9.92 6.11
CA THR A 200 -19.51 9.50 5.14
C THR A 200 -18.26 9.07 5.89
N SER A 201 -18.03 7.76 5.97
CA SER A 201 -16.76 7.10 6.30
C SER A 201 -15.85 7.90 7.26
N GLU A 202 -16.11 7.77 8.56
CA GLU A 202 -15.22 8.36 9.56
C GLU A 202 -13.87 7.64 9.53
N LEU A 203 -12.82 8.40 9.23
CA LEU A 203 -11.45 7.95 9.32
C LEU A 203 -11.10 7.73 10.79
N ALA A 204 -10.83 6.47 11.16
CA ALA A 204 -10.61 6.07 12.55
C ALA A 204 -9.18 5.56 12.76
N ASP A 205 -8.62 5.93 13.91
CA ASP A 205 -7.32 5.42 14.39
C ASP A 205 -7.48 4.10 15.15
N THR A 206 -6.52 3.19 14.98
CA THR A 206 -6.48 1.94 15.75
C THR A 206 -6.03 2.13 17.19
N THR A 207 -5.16 3.11 17.46
CA THR A 207 -4.58 3.35 18.79
C THR A 207 -5.63 3.48 19.92
N PRO A 208 -6.64 4.37 19.82
CA PRO A 208 -7.65 4.49 20.88
C PRO A 208 -8.51 3.24 21.03
N ILE A 209 -8.70 2.47 19.96
CA ILE A 209 -9.50 1.22 19.99
C ILE A 209 -8.76 0.13 20.76
N LEU A 210 -7.46 -0.01 20.52
CA LEU A 210 -6.64 -1.06 21.13
C LEU A 210 -6.36 -0.78 22.60
N GLN A 211 -6.17 0.48 22.98
CA GLN A 211 -5.90 0.89 24.37
C GLN A 211 -7.06 0.63 25.33
N GLN A 212 -8.30 0.53 24.83
CA GLN A 212 -9.48 0.27 25.65
C GLN A 212 -9.54 -1.16 26.22
N SER A 213 -8.78 -2.09 25.62
CA SER A 213 -8.79 -3.51 25.99
C SER A 213 -7.44 -3.96 26.51
N ALA A 214 -7.42 -4.83 27.53
CA ALA A 214 -6.17 -5.43 28.02
C ALA A 214 -5.50 -6.35 26.98
N ALA A 215 -6.30 -7.02 26.14
CA ALA A 215 -5.82 -7.83 25.02
C ALA A 215 -6.73 -7.68 23.81
N SER A 216 -6.13 -7.55 22.64
CA SER A 216 -6.85 -7.39 21.36
C SER A 216 -6.27 -8.33 20.32
N VAL A 217 -7.15 -9.05 19.61
CA VAL A 217 -6.79 -9.86 18.45
C VAL A 217 -7.04 -9.01 17.20
N VAL A 218 -5.98 -8.71 16.46
CA VAL A 218 -6.04 -7.92 15.23
C VAL A 218 -5.79 -8.84 14.04
N ALA A 219 -6.80 -8.98 13.19
CA ALA A 219 -6.75 -9.74 11.94
C ALA A 219 -6.56 -8.76 10.78
N MET A 220 -5.43 -8.84 10.08
CA MET A 220 -5.12 -8.00 8.92
C MET A 220 -4.85 -8.85 7.69
N PHE A 221 -5.46 -8.51 6.57
CA PHE A 221 -5.23 -9.17 5.29
C PHE A 221 -5.46 -8.20 4.14
N SER A 222 -4.80 -8.44 3.01
CA SER A 222 -4.93 -7.65 1.78
C SER A 222 -5.25 -8.50 0.55
N SER A 223 -5.20 -9.82 0.67
CA SER A 223 -5.46 -10.77 -0.42
C SER A 223 -6.32 -11.93 0.07
N LEU A 224 -7.05 -12.58 -0.85
CA LEU A 224 -7.88 -13.75 -0.53
C LEU A 224 -7.08 -14.91 0.06
N TRP A 225 -5.84 -15.09 -0.39
CA TRP A 225 -4.95 -16.11 0.20
C TRP A 225 -4.62 -15.79 1.66
N ALA A 226 -4.30 -14.53 1.97
CA ALA A 226 -4.05 -14.10 3.35
C ALA A 226 -5.32 -14.19 4.21
N GLU A 227 -6.49 -13.86 3.65
CA GLU A 227 -7.79 -14.00 4.33
C GLU A 227 -8.04 -15.45 4.76
N ASN A 228 -7.83 -16.41 3.87
CA ASN A 228 -7.98 -17.84 4.19
C ASN A 228 -7.01 -18.28 5.31
N GLN A 229 -5.78 -17.78 5.29
CA GLN A 229 -4.80 -18.06 6.34
C GLN A 229 -5.22 -17.47 7.69
N VAL A 230 -5.70 -16.23 7.71
CA VAL A 230 -6.23 -15.59 8.93
C VAL A 230 -7.46 -16.34 9.44
N ARG A 231 -8.36 -16.73 8.53
CA ARG A 231 -9.57 -17.50 8.85
C ARG A 231 -9.22 -18.83 9.50
N SER A 232 -8.13 -19.48 9.10
CA SER A 232 -7.67 -20.72 9.76
C SER A 232 -7.33 -20.55 11.24
N PHE A 233 -7.07 -19.32 11.70
CA PHE A 233 -6.78 -19.03 13.11
C PHE A 233 -7.97 -18.43 13.86
N VAL A 234 -8.74 -17.56 13.20
CA VAL A 234 -9.83 -16.78 13.84
C VAL A 234 -11.18 -17.48 13.74
N SER A 235 -11.39 -18.39 12.77
CA SER A 235 -12.69 -19.02 12.59
C SER A 235 -13.07 -19.91 13.78
N PRO A 236 -14.36 -19.93 14.18
CA PRO A 236 -14.83 -20.77 15.27
C PRO A 236 -14.69 -22.27 14.96
N GLU A 237 -14.74 -22.63 13.67
CA GLU A 237 -14.56 -24.01 13.20
C GLU A 237 -13.12 -24.50 13.39
N ALA A 238 -12.13 -23.64 13.10
CA ALA A 238 -10.71 -24.02 13.19
C ALA A 238 -10.13 -23.84 14.60
N ASN A 239 -10.64 -22.87 15.37
CA ASN A 239 -10.16 -22.58 16.73
C ASN A 239 -11.34 -22.26 17.67
N PRO A 240 -12.04 -23.29 18.19
CA PRO A 240 -13.19 -23.08 19.07
C PRO A 240 -12.81 -22.42 20.39
N ALA A 241 -11.62 -22.72 20.93
CA ALA A 241 -11.15 -22.15 22.20
C ALA A 241 -11.01 -20.62 22.12
N LEU A 242 -10.53 -20.08 20.99
CA LEU A 242 -10.46 -18.63 20.80
C LEU A 242 -11.86 -18.00 20.72
N ALA A 243 -12.80 -18.67 20.03
CA ALA A 243 -14.16 -18.18 19.92
C ALA A 243 -14.86 -18.13 21.29
N GLU A 244 -14.65 -19.14 22.15
CA GLU A 244 -15.14 -19.15 23.53
C GLU A 244 -14.56 -17.98 24.35
N LEU A 245 -13.26 -17.70 24.22
CA LEU A 245 -12.61 -16.56 24.88
C LEU A 245 -13.16 -15.20 24.43
N ILE A 246 -13.46 -15.06 23.13
CA ILE A 246 -14.06 -13.82 22.62
C ILE A 246 -15.50 -13.66 23.12
N ASN A 247 -16.26 -14.75 23.19
CA ASN A 247 -17.65 -14.75 23.65
C ASN A 247 -17.77 -14.52 25.17
N THR A 248 -16.79 -14.96 25.96
CA THR A 248 -16.73 -14.69 27.41
C THR A 248 -16.33 -13.25 27.72
N HIS A 249 -15.60 -12.60 26.80
CA HIS A 249 -15.20 -11.19 26.90
C HIS A 249 -15.77 -10.36 25.74
N PRO A 250 -17.11 -10.24 25.63
CA PRO A 250 -17.71 -9.45 24.57
C PRO A 250 -17.31 -7.98 24.75
N LYS A 251 -16.96 -7.32 23.63
CA LYS A 251 -16.71 -5.88 23.62
C LYS A 251 -17.99 -5.16 24.07
N ASN A 252 -17.87 -4.23 25.02
CA ASN A 252 -18.85 -3.15 25.19
C ASN A 252 -18.84 -2.29 23.93
N ALA A 253 -19.58 -2.73 22.91
CA ALA A 253 -19.82 -1.99 21.67
C ALA A 253 -20.81 -0.85 21.96
N ALA A 254 -20.42 0.09 22.81
CA ALA A 254 -21.13 1.33 23.03
C ALA A 254 -20.12 2.42 23.35
N GLY A 255 -19.87 3.28 22.37
CA GLY A 255 -19.56 4.67 22.70
C GLY A 255 -20.76 5.22 23.46
N GLY A 256 -20.66 5.20 24.79
CA GLY A 256 -21.67 5.69 25.72
C GLY A 256 -20.99 5.77 27.08
N GLY A 257 -20.74 7.00 27.52
CA GLY A 257 -19.84 7.30 28.63
C GLY A 257 -20.10 6.48 29.90
N SER A 258 -19.02 6.05 30.52
CA SER A 258 -18.96 5.86 31.96
C SER A 258 -17.55 6.18 32.41
N ALA A 259 -17.43 7.32 33.08
CA ALA A 259 -16.27 7.68 33.86
C ALA A 259 -16.00 6.63 34.95
N ASN A 260 -14.75 6.56 35.37
CA ASN A 260 -14.25 5.89 36.57
C ASN A 260 -14.10 4.36 36.50
N ARG A 261 -12.88 3.94 36.12
CA ARG A 261 -12.03 3.14 37.02
C ARG A 261 -10.63 2.98 36.43
N CYS A 262 -9.63 3.43 37.18
CA CYS A 262 -8.48 2.62 37.64
C CYS A 262 -7.52 3.55 38.40
N SER A 263 -7.58 3.44 39.73
CA SER A 263 -6.42 3.61 40.63
C SER A 263 -5.52 2.38 40.52
#